data_AF-A0A1W9XAX9-F1
#
_entry.id   AF-A0A1W9XAX9-F1
#
_cell.length_a   1.000
_cell.length_b   1.000
_cell.length_c   1.000
_cell.angle_alpha   90.00
_cell.angle_beta   90.00
_cell.angle_gamma   90.00
#
_symmetry.space_group_name_H-M   'P 1'
#
loop_
_entity.id
_entity.type
_entity.pdbx_description
1 polymer ?
#
loop_
_entity_poly.entity_id
_entity_poly.type
_entity_poly.pdbx_seq_one_letter_code
_entity_poly.pdbx_strand_id
1 'polypeptide(L)'
;MLQFSRNKVVSIVRKDADTLDVHGVLDDTIYALEVDLCVRISDMEFLSLDGKWNRWTTPECPKSLPFLQDAVGFRIEQGITQKLQKTVGRKACRHFATILTECCKSVREAVKIIRWEDAKKKNTKLSFEEFLRSGGGDTPETPQESSEDEQAEVSSEQVEAVAKVTAPPASEDNAARPVANTASGGFLIDLHTHTYPPSPCSSVSADEMIENAKQAGLNGICLTDHNYAWEADAVAKLSQKHGFLLLRGSEVTTDQGHMLVFGLDKAIGASGIVKIAELREEVEKADGFMIVAHPFRGFLTFGVSQLGLTVEKAAERPFFKYVDAVEVMNGKVTKKENDFASQVAAALGLPTTGGSDAHEASEVGIYATRFPDPIANEKELIAALKSGNYSPVAFRK
;
A
#
# COMPACT_ATOMS: atom_id res chain seq x y z
N MET A 1 25.86 -7.20 -9.53
CA MET A 1 25.68 -6.16 -8.48
C MET A 1 24.41 -5.40 -8.86
N LEU A 2 23.31 -5.59 -8.12
CA LEU A 2 22.06 -4.85 -8.39
C LEU A 2 22.29 -3.40 -7.94
N GLN A 3 22.29 -2.46 -8.89
CA GLN A 3 22.51 -1.05 -8.64
C GLN A 3 21.18 -0.30 -8.79
N PHE A 4 20.44 -0.17 -7.69
CA PHE A 4 19.29 0.72 -7.60
C PHE A 4 19.73 2.07 -7.03
N SER A 5 19.39 3.15 -7.70
CA SER A 5 19.58 4.52 -7.25
C SER A 5 18.29 5.29 -7.51
N ARG A 6 17.91 6.19 -6.60
CA ARG A 6 16.80 7.12 -6.78
C ARG A 6 17.18 8.48 -6.21
N ASN A 7 17.08 9.51 -7.04
CA ASN A 7 17.31 10.89 -6.70
C ASN A 7 16.02 11.69 -6.89
N LYS A 8 15.71 12.54 -5.92
CA LYS A 8 14.66 13.56 -6.02
C LYS A 8 15.33 14.91 -5.78
N VAL A 9 15.20 15.81 -6.75
CA VAL A 9 15.78 17.15 -6.69
C VAL A 9 14.66 18.15 -6.89
N VAL A 10 14.58 19.17 -6.05
CA VAL A 10 13.62 20.26 -6.21
C VAL A 10 14.40 21.56 -6.19
N SER A 11 14.22 22.36 -7.24
CA SER A 11 14.75 23.72 -7.35
C SER A 11 13.60 24.69 -7.26
N ILE A 12 13.76 25.76 -6.48
CA ILE A 12 12.76 26.81 -6.31
C ILE A 12 13.42 28.14 -6.63
N VAL A 13 12.79 28.89 -7.53
CA VAL A 13 13.22 30.23 -7.91
C VAL A 13 12.05 31.18 -7.68
N ARG A 14 12.29 32.29 -6.97
CA ARG A 14 11.32 33.37 -6.88
C ARG A 14 11.31 34.13 -8.20
N LYS A 15 10.21 34.01 -8.93
CA LYS A 15 10.04 34.62 -10.26
C LYS A 15 9.72 36.10 -10.16
N ASP A 16 8.83 36.46 -9.24
CA ASP A 16 8.44 37.84 -8.97
C ASP A 16 8.03 38.04 -7.50
N ALA A 17 7.29 39.12 -7.21
CA ALA A 17 6.87 39.45 -5.86
C ALA A 17 5.97 38.39 -5.21
N ASP A 18 5.15 37.67 -5.99
CA ASP A 18 4.12 36.77 -5.48
C ASP A 18 4.12 35.38 -6.14
N THR A 19 5.11 35.03 -6.98
CA THR A 19 5.18 33.72 -7.62
C THR A 19 6.53 33.02 -7.49
N LEU A 20 6.48 31.69 -7.41
CA LEU A 20 7.61 30.76 -7.41
C LEU A 20 7.54 29.87 -8.64
N ASP A 21 8.64 29.77 -9.38
CA ASP A 21 8.86 28.70 -10.35
C ASP A 21 9.56 27.54 -9.62
N VAL A 22 8.97 26.35 -9.71
CA VAL A 22 9.40 25.14 -8.99
C VAL A 22 9.68 24.05 -10.01
N HIS A 23 10.92 23.59 -10.06
CA HIS A 23 11.34 22.50 -10.94
C HIS A 23 11.68 21.27 -10.11
N GLY A 24 10.93 20.19 -10.29
CA GLY A 24 11.13 18.92 -9.59
C GLY A 24 11.62 17.84 -10.55
N VAL A 25 12.68 17.13 -10.20
CA VAL A 25 13.22 15.99 -10.94
C VAL A 25 13.18 14.75 -10.07
N LEU A 26 12.64 13.66 -10.60
CA LEU A 26 12.76 12.32 -10.04
C LEU A 26 13.49 11.46 -11.06
N ASP A 27 14.69 11.01 -10.70
CA ASP A 27 15.51 10.13 -11.54
C ASP A 27 15.90 8.89 -10.75
N ASP A 28 15.46 7.72 -11.20
CA ASP A 28 15.87 6.45 -10.62
C ASP A 28 16.30 5.43 -11.69
N THR A 29 16.87 4.30 -11.29
CA THR A 29 17.39 3.30 -12.25
C THR A 29 16.35 2.84 -13.29
N ILE A 30 15.05 2.93 -12.98
CA ILE A 30 13.95 2.35 -13.77
C ILE A 30 13.27 3.43 -14.62
N TYR A 31 13.07 4.63 -14.08
CA TYR A 31 12.36 5.73 -14.73
C TYR A 31 12.90 7.10 -14.31
N ALA A 32 12.62 8.10 -15.14
CA ALA A 32 13.01 9.47 -14.89
C ALA A 32 11.92 10.41 -15.40
N LEU A 33 11.57 11.41 -14.59
CA LEU A 33 10.57 12.41 -14.93
C LEU A 33 10.90 13.74 -14.27
N GLU A 34 10.26 14.79 -14.76
CA GLU A 34 10.35 16.14 -14.23
C GLU A 34 9.00 16.83 -14.23
N VAL A 35 8.84 17.82 -13.34
CA VAL A 35 7.67 18.68 -13.24
C VAL A 35 8.10 20.13 -13.16
N ASP A 36 7.35 20.99 -13.84
CA ASP A 36 7.44 22.44 -13.75
C ASP A 36 6.14 22.96 -13.13
N LEU A 37 6.24 23.56 -11.95
CA LEU A 37 5.12 24.01 -11.16
C LEU A 37 5.29 25.50 -10.85
N CYS A 38 4.27 26.31 -11.15
CA CYS A 38 4.21 27.69 -10.70
C CYS A 38 3.30 27.79 -9.48
N VAL A 39 3.77 28.41 -8.38
CA VAL A 39 3.00 28.56 -7.14
C VAL A 39 2.89 30.02 -6.75
N ARG A 40 1.69 30.48 -6.39
CA ARG A 40 1.48 31.80 -5.80
C ARG A 40 1.87 31.80 -4.31
N ILE A 41 2.65 32.77 -3.87
CA ILE A 41 3.19 32.85 -2.50
C ILE A 41 2.10 33.22 -1.48
N SER A 42 1.17 34.10 -1.87
CA SER A 42 0.13 34.63 -0.98
C SER A 42 -0.82 33.56 -0.43
N ASP A 43 -1.26 32.60 -1.25
CA ASP A 43 -2.23 31.56 -0.89
C ASP A 43 -1.73 30.12 -1.16
N MET A 44 -0.48 29.97 -1.59
CA MET A 44 0.15 28.69 -1.91
C MET A 44 -0.59 27.91 -3.00
N GLU A 45 -1.27 28.59 -3.92
CA GLU A 45 -2.04 28.00 -5.02
C GLU A 45 -1.15 27.60 -6.21
N PHE A 46 -1.43 26.44 -6.82
CA PHE A 46 -0.85 25.97 -8.06
C PHE A 46 -1.41 26.76 -9.24
N LEU A 47 -0.59 27.59 -9.88
CA LEU A 47 -1.00 28.42 -11.02
C LEU A 47 -0.85 27.70 -12.36
N SER A 48 0.18 26.87 -12.49
CA SER A 48 0.41 26.03 -13.65
C SER A 48 1.18 24.79 -13.23
N LEU A 49 0.94 23.68 -13.92
CA LEU A 49 1.68 22.45 -13.70
C LEU A 49 1.90 21.74 -15.03
N ASP A 50 3.16 21.55 -15.39
CA ASP A 50 3.58 20.75 -16.52
C ASP A 50 4.47 19.60 -16.05
N GLY A 51 4.53 18.55 -16.86
CA GLY A 51 5.37 17.39 -16.57
C GLY A 51 5.96 16.80 -17.84
N LYS A 52 7.07 16.11 -17.66
CA LYS A 52 7.77 15.44 -18.74
C LYS A 52 8.36 14.13 -18.26
N TRP A 53 8.25 13.12 -19.10
CA TRP A 53 8.97 11.87 -18.93
C TRP A 53 10.31 11.93 -19.64
N ASN A 54 11.38 11.59 -18.94
CA ASN A 54 12.73 11.45 -19.47
C ASN A 54 13.05 9.96 -19.75
N ARG A 55 12.53 9.04 -18.92
CA ARG A 55 12.63 7.58 -19.09
C ARG A 55 11.41 6.90 -18.45
N TRP A 56 10.82 5.92 -19.10
CA TRP A 56 9.63 5.23 -18.62
C TRP A 56 9.62 3.76 -19.03
N THR A 57 8.79 2.96 -18.35
CA THR A 57 8.76 1.50 -18.50
C THR A 57 7.66 1.00 -19.43
N THR A 58 6.60 1.79 -19.66
CA THR A 58 5.48 1.39 -20.52
C THR A 58 5.04 2.50 -21.48
N PRO A 59 4.52 2.16 -22.68
CA PRO A 59 3.99 3.15 -23.63
C PRO A 59 2.82 3.99 -23.07
N GLU A 60 2.22 3.56 -21.96
CA GLU A 60 1.12 4.25 -21.30
C GLU A 60 1.60 5.43 -20.44
N CYS A 61 2.86 5.43 -19.99
CA CYS A 61 3.39 6.47 -19.10
C CYS A 61 3.22 7.89 -19.67
N PRO A 62 3.58 8.21 -20.93
CA PRO A 62 3.37 9.55 -21.48
C PRO A 62 1.90 9.98 -21.58
N LYS A 63 0.95 9.02 -21.63
CA LYS A 63 -0.49 9.33 -21.66
C LYS A 63 -1.01 9.91 -20.34
N SER A 64 -0.21 9.85 -19.27
CA SER A 64 -0.54 10.47 -17.98
C SER A 64 -0.45 12.00 -17.96
N LEU A 65 0.30 12.61 -18.88
CA LEU A 65 0.64 14.03 -18.83
C LEU A 65 -0.57 14.99 -18.81
N PRO A 66 -1.63 14.78 -19.62
CA PRO A 66 -2.78 15.69 -19.61
C PRO A 66 -3.49 15.76 -18.26
N PHE A 67 -3.47 14.67 -17.48
CA PHE A 67 -4.15 14.59 -16.19
C PHE A 67 -3.42 15.34 -15.07
N LEU A 68 -2.21 15.86 -15.31
CA LEU A 68 -1.53 16.75 -14.37
C LEU A 68 -2.30 18.06 -14.16
N GLN A 69 -3.02 18.52 -15.19
CA GLN A 69 -3.80 19.75 -15.13
C GLN A 69 -4.91 19.71 -14.07
N ASP A 70 -5.37 18.51 -13.67
CA ASP A 70 -6.35 18.34 -12.59
C ASP A 70 -5.86 18.83 -11.22
N ALA A 71 -4.55 19.08 -11.05
CA ALA A 71 -3.97 19.63 -9.83
C ALA A 71 -3.77 21.16 -9.88
N VAL A 72 -4.00 21.82 -11.01
CA VAL A 72 -3.98 23.29 -11.09
C VAL A 72 -5.13 23.84 -10.23
N GLY A 73 -4.83 24.89 -9.44
CA GLY A 73 -5.73 25.45 -8.42
C GLY A 73 -5.65 24.75 -7.06
N PHE A 74 -4.80 23.73 -6.89
CA PHE A 74 -4.58 23.16 -5.56
C PHE A 74 -3.81 24.12 -4.67
N ARG A 75 -4.15 24.17 -3.38
CA ARG A 75 -3.43 24.93 -2.36
C ARG A 75 -2.57 24.02 -1.50
N ILE A 76 -1.37 24.47 -1.16
CA ILE A 76 -0.45 23.70 -0.30
C ILE A 76 -0.85 23.88 1.17
N GLU A 77 -1.87 23.12 1.57
CA GLU A 77 -2.44 23.13 2.91
C GLU A 77 -2.27 21.76 3.62
N GLN A 78 -2.90 21.58 4.77
CA GLN A 78 -2.92 20.28 5.44
C GLN A 78 -3.68 19.25 4.56
N GLY A 79 -3.14 18.06 4.37
CA GLY A 79 -3.77 17.04 3.53
C GLY A 79 -3.45 17.11 2.03
N ILE A 80 -2.62 18.06 1.57
CA ILE A 80 -2.22 18.20 0.16
C ILE A 80 -1.61 16.91 -0.40
N THR A 81 -0.84 16.16 0.40
CA THR A 81 -0.26 14.88 -0.02
C THR A 81 -1.35 13.86 -0.39
N GLN A 82 -2.38 13.69 0.45
CA GLN A 82 -3.49 12.79 0.17
C GLN A 82 -4.27 13.24 -1.07
N LYS A 83 -4.47 14.56 -1.23
CA LYS A 83 -5.14 15.14 -2.40
C LYS A 83 -4.38 14.85 -3.70
N LEU A 84 -3.06 15.07 -3.71
CA LEU A 84 -2.19 14.74 -4.84
C LEU A 84 -2.20 13.24 -5.17
N GLN A 85 -2.15 12.38 -4.15
CA GLN A 85 -2.20 10.92 -4.37
C GLN A 85 -3.55 10.47 -4.94
N LYS A 86 -4.67 11.05 -4.48
CA LYS A 86 -6.02 10.73 -4.98
C LYS A 86 -6.25 11.26 -6.40
N THR A 87 -5.81 12.47 -6.71
CA THR A 87 -6.06 13.11 -8.01
C THR A 87 -4.97 12.72 -9.02
N VAL A 88 -3.73 13.16 -8.80
CA VAL A 88 -2.61 12.92 -9.71
C VAL A 88 -2.17 11.46 -9.68
N GLY A 89 -2.09 10.87 -8.48
CA GLY A 89 -1.60 9.49 -8.33
C GLY A 89 -2.50 8.44 -8.98
N ARG A 90 -3.82 8.65 -8.99
CA ARG A 90 -4.80 7.73 -9.60
C ARG A 90 -5.06 8.02 -11.08
N LYS A 91 -5.16 9.29 -11.47
CA LYS A 91 -5.53 9.66 -12.86
C LYS A 91 -4.34 9.86 -13.78
N ALA A 92 -3.25 10.44 -13.28
CA ALA A 92 -2.03 10.64 -14.05
C ALA A 92 -1.04 9.48 -13.79
N CYS A 93 -0.25 9.59 -12.73
CA CYS A 93 0.73 8.59 -12.33
C CYS A 93 1.21 8.87 -10.91
N ARG A 94 1.46 7.82 -10.12
CA ARG A 94 2.05 7.94 -8.77
C ARG A 94 3.44 8.55 -8.75
N HIS A 95 4.22 8.36 -9.81
CA HIS A 95 5.57 8.92 -9.90
C HIS A 95 5.51 10.46 -9.92
N PHE A 96 4.54 11.05 -10.63
CA PHE A 96 4.29 12.50 -10.59
C PHE A 96 3.79 12.96 -9.22
N ALA A 97 2.85 12.24 -8.61
CA ALA A 97 2.37 12.57 -7.27
C ALA A 97 3.50 12.56 -6.22
N THR A 98 4.49 11.67 -6.40
CA THR A 98 5.66 11.56 -5.53
C THR A 98 6.56 12.80 -5.63
N ILE A 99 6.95 13.21 -6.84
CA ILE A 99 7.80 14.41 -6.99
C ILE A 99 7.04 15.69 -6.60
N LEU A 100 5.74 15.80 -6.92
CA LEU A 100 4.92 16.96 -6.53
C LEU A 100 4.77 17.10 -5.02
N THR A 101 4.74 15.98 -4.29
CA THR A 101 4.74 16.00 -2.83
C THR A 101 6.03 16.61 -2.29
N GLU A 102 7.19 16.30 -2.88
CA GLU A 102 8.46 16.93 -2.51
C GLU A 102 8.51 18.41 -2.91
N CYS A 103 7.95 18.77 -4.07
CA CYS A 103 7.79 20.17 -4.47
C CYS A 103 6.98 20.95 -3.42
N CYS A 104 5.84 20.41 -2.98
CA CYS A 104 5.00 21.05 -1.96
C CYS A 104 5.74 21.30 -0.64
N LYS A 105 6.49 20.29 -0.14
CA LYS A 105 7.28 20.44 1.09
C LYS A 105 8.34 21.53 0.94
N SER A 106 9.06 21.51 -0.18
CA SER A 106 10.12 22.47 -0.47
C SER A 106 9.56 23.89 -0.60
N VAL A 107 8.38 24.05 -1.20
CA VAL A 107 7.68 25.34 -1.32
C VAL A 107 7.26 25.88 0.06
N ARG A 108 6.77 25.05 0.98
CA ARG A 108 6.47 25.48 2.36
C ARG A 108 7.70 26.04 3.05
N GLU A 109 8.84 25.38 2.92
CA GLU A 109 10.09 25.87 3.52
C GLU A 109 10.59 27.16 2.83
N ALA A 110 10.51 27.24 1.51
CA ALA A 110 10.89 28.45 0.76
C ALA A 110 10.03 29.66 1.14
N VAL A 111 8.70 29.48 1.27
CA VAL A 111 7.79 30.57 1.64
C VAL A 111 8.02 31.04 3.07
N LYS A 112 8.36 30.15 4.02
CA LYS A 112 8.79 30.56 5.37
C LYS A 112 10.01 31.48 5.32
N ILE A 113 11.01 31.13 4.52
CA ILE A 113 12.23 31.94 4.35
C ILE A 113 11.88 33.30 3.73
N ILE A 114 11.06 33.32 2.67
CA ILE A 114 10.65 34.56 2.01
C ILE A 114 9.87 35.48 2.97
N ARG A 115 8.91 34.93 3.71
CA ARG A 115 8.14 35.68 4.71
C ARG A 115 9.04 36.22 5.82
N TRP A 116 10.04 35.46 6.25
CA TRP A 116 11.05 35.92 7.20
C TRP A 116 11.90 37.06 6.63
N GLU A 117 12.39 36.95 5.40
CA GLU A 117 13.17 38.01 4.75
C GLU A 117 12.36 39.31 4.64
N ASP A 118 11.08 39.20 4.27
CA ASP A 118 10.18 40.35 4.18
C ASP A 118 9.85 40.93 5.56
N ALA A 119 9.72 40.11 6.61
CA ALA A 119 9.59 40.57 7.99
C ALA A 119 10.88 41.24 8.51
N LYS A 120 12.05 40.71 8.15
CA LYS A 120 13.36 41.23 8.54
C LYS A 120 13.66 42.59 7.89
N LYS A 121 13.13 42.86 6.69
CA LYS A 121 13.16 44.21 6.09
C LYS A 121 12.43 45.25 6.96
N LYS A 122 11.40 44.83 7.70
CA LYS A 122 10.63 45.70 8.63
C LYS A 122 11.25 45.74 10.02
N ASN A 123 11.87 44.65 10.48
CA ASN A 123 12.57 44.55 11.75
C ASN A 123 13.96 43.90 11.56
N THR A 124 14.98 44.74 11.41
CA THR A 124 16.35 44.30 11.07
C THR A 124 17.03 43.42 12.12
N LYS A 125 16.50 43.40 13.36
CA LYS A 125 17.02 42.56 14.46
C LYS A 125 16.32 41.20 14.59
N LEU A 126 15.27 40.94 13.80
CA LEU A 126 14.51 39.70 13.89
C LEU A 126 15.36 38.50 13.45
N SER A 127 15.65 37.60 14.38
CA SER A 127 16.30 36.32 14.07
C SER A 127 15.31 35.34 13.43
N PHE A 128 15.83 34.35 12.69
CA PHE A 128 14.99 33.31 12.09
C PHE A 128 14.31 32.44 13.16
N GLU A 129 15.00 32.14 14.27
CA GLU A 129 14.41 31.39 15.38
C GLU A 129 13.23 32.11 16.03
N GLU A 130 13.34 33.42 16.26
CA GLU A 130 12.25 34.22 16.82
C GLU A 130 11.03 34.24 15.89
N PHE A 131 11.27 34.34 14.57
CA PHE A 131 10.21 34.28 13.57
C PHE A 131 9.48 32.93 13.57
N LEU A 132 10.22 31.81 13.62
CA LEU A 132 9.61 30.48 13.70
C LEU A 132 8.78 30.30 14.98
N ARG A 133 9.27 30.80 16.13
CA ARG A 133 8.51 30.75 17.41
C ARG A 133 7.23 31.58 17.38
N SER A 134 7.17 32.63 16.56
CA SER A 134 5.96 33.43 16.34
C SER A 134 4.94 32.83 15.36
N GLY A 135 5.10 31.55 14.97
CA GLY A 135 4.19 30.87 14.05
C GLY A 135 4.54 31.03 12.57
N GLY A 136 5.78 31.46 12.23
CA GLY A 136 6.29 31.42 10.85
C GLY A 136 5.55 32.28 9.83
N GLY A 137 4.72 33.23 10.30
CA GLY A 137 3.84 34.03 9.45
C GLY A 137 2.63 33.27 8.90
N ASP A 138 2.24 32.15 9.50
CA ASP A 138 0.95 31.53 9.24
C ASP A 138 -0.16 32.39 9.86
N THR A 139 -1.16 32.73 9.05
CA THR A 139 -2.40 33.35 9.55
C THR A 139 -3.06 32.41 10.56
N PRO A 140 -3.60 32.91 11.68
CA PRO A 140 -4.29 32.07 12.65
C PRO A 140 -5.45 31.35 11.96
N GLU A 141 -5.46 30.02 12.01
CA GLU A 141 -6.65 29.25 11.68
C GLU A 141 -7.76 29.63 12.66
N THR A 142 -8.87 30.13 12.13
CA THR A 142 -10.12 30.30 12.88
C THR A 142 -10.55 28.92 13.39
N PRO A 143 -10.90 28.75 14.68
CA PRO A 143 -11.48 27.49 15.15
C PRO A 143 -12.81 27.28 14.43
N GLN A 144 -12.94 26.24 13.62
CA GLN A 144 -14.25 25.84 13.12
C GLN A 144 -15.00 25.12 14.24
N GLU A 145 -16.06 25.78 14.70
CA GLU A 145 -17.12 25.19 15.51
C GLU A 145 -17.69 23.95 14.84
N SER A 146 -17.95 22.94 15.65
CA SER A 146 -18.84 21.83 15.35
C SER A 146 -20.22 22.36 15.01
N SER A 147 -20.65 22.23 13.76
CA SER A 147 -22.06 22.30 13.40
C SER A 147 -22.55 20.90 13.02
N GLU A 148 -23.39 20.37 13.90
CA GLU A 148 -24.28 19.24 13.66
C GLU A 148 -25.26 19.56 12.51
N ASP A 149 -25.73 18.46 11.91
CA ASP A 149 -26.96 18.30 11.13
C ASP A 149 -27.16 19.08 9.82
N GLU A 150 -27.03 18.34 8.71
CA GLU A 150 -27.97 18.46 7.60
C GLU A 150 -28.24 17.08 6.99
N GLN A 151 -29.35 16.48 7.43
CA GLN A 151 -29.95 15.30 6.81
C GLN A 151 -30.56 15.70 5.47
N ALA A 152 -30.04 15.15 4.37
CA ALA A 152 -30.71 15.21 3.07
C ALA A 152 -31.53 13.92 2.88
N GLU A 153 -32.83 14.04 3.06
CA GLU A 153 -33.84 13.07 2.62
C GLU A 153 -33.71 12.82 1.11
N VAL A 154 -33.59 11.55 0.71
CA VAL A 154 -33.84 11.13 -0.67
C VAL A 154 -35.08 10.25 -0.65
N SER A 155 -36.17 10.80 -1.16
CA SER A 155 -37.46 10.14 -1.29
C SER A 155 -37.38 8.97 -2.27
N SER A 156 -37.92 7.85 -1.83
CA SER A 156 -38.20 6.64 -2.60
C SER A 156 -39.31 6.86 -3.62
N GLU A 157 -39.05 6.57 -4.89
CA GLU A 157 -40.10 6.14 -5.82
C GLU A 157 -39.66 4.85 -6.53
N GLN A 158 -40.56 3.88 -6.45
CA GLN A 158 -40.46 2.53 -7.00
C GLN A 158 -40.76 2.54 -8.50
N VAL A 159 -40.02 1.75 -9.28
CA VAL A 159 -40.59 1.02 -10.42
C VAL A 159 -39.99 -0.39 -10.45
N GLU A 160 -40.85 -1.38 -10.23
CA GLU A 160 -40.58 -2.81 -10.42
C GLU A 160 -40.43 -3.17 -11.90
N ALA A 161 -39.58 -4.15 -12.24
CA ALA A 161 -40.02 -5.44 -12.78
C ALA A 161 -38.88 -6.28 -13.40
N VAL A 162 -38.63 -7.43 -12.75
CA VAL A 162 -38.50 -8.80 -13.31
C VAL A 162 -37.41 -9.13 -14.35
N ALA A 163 -36.43 -9.92 -13.91
CA ALA A 163 -36.14 -11.24 -14.48
C ALA A 163 -35.34 -12.12 -13.50
N LYS A 164 -36.01 -13.13 -12.93
CA LYS A 164 -35.39 -14.25 -12.20
C LYS A 164 -34.65 -15.14 -13.20
N VAL A 165 -33.37 -15.40 -12.97
CA VAL A 165 -32.68 -16.58 -13.51
C VAL A 165 -32.16 -17.39 -12.34
N THR A 166 -32.78 -18.54 -12.11
CA THR A 166 -32.39 -19.54 -11.13
C THR A 166 -31.10 -20.23 -11.57
N ALA A 167 -30.06 -20.18 -10.73
CA ALA A 167 -28.86 -20.98 -10.92
C ALA A 167 -29.13 -22.44 -10.51
N PRO A 168 -28.71 -23.44 -11.32
CA PRO A 168 -28.73 -24.85 -10.93
C PRO A 168 -27.56 -25.18 -9.99
N PRO A 169 -27.66 -26.25 -9.18
CA PRO A 169 -26.65 -26.61 -8.19
C PRO A 169 -25.38 -27.12 -8.87
N ALA A 170 -24.22 -26.61 -8.43
CA ALA A 170 -22.91 -27.15 -8.81
C ALA A 170 -22.71 -28.51 -8.11
N SER A 171 -22.55 -29.56 -8.90
CA SER A 171 -22.15 -30.89 -8.43
C SER A 171 -20.65 -30.93 -8.15
N GLU A 172 -20.29 -31.47 -6.99
CA GLU A 172 -18.93 -31.82 -6.59
C GLU A 172 -18.30 -32.91 -7.49
N ASP A 173 -16.97 -33.00 -7.43
CA ASP A 173 -16.07 -34.08 -7.92
C ASP A 173 -15.63 -34.12 -9.40
N ASN A 174 -14.48 -33.48 -9.69
CA ASN A 174 -13.27 -34.10 -10.28
C ASN A 174 -12.19 -33.06 -10.67
N ALA A 175 -11.74 -32.22 -9.73
CA ALA A 175 -10.51 -31.46 -9.94
C ALA A 175 -9.30 -32.32 -9.53
N ALA A 176 -8.35 -32.53 -10.44
CA ALA A 176 -7.13 -33.28 -10.16
C ALA A 176 -6.38 -32.66 -8.97
N ARG A 177 -6.06 -33.46 -7.94
CA ARG A 177 -5.34 -32.99 -6.75
C ARG A 177 -3.97 -32.41 -7.15
N PRO A 178 -3.59 -31.21 -6.65
CA PRO A 178 -2.26 -30.67 -6.90
C PRO A 178 -1.20 -31.57 -6.25
N VAL A 179 -0.24 -32.02 -7.05
CA VAL A 179 0.81 -32.96 -6.60
C VAL A 179 1.96 -32.16 -5.98
N ALA A 180 2.41 -32.57 -4.78
CA ALA A 180 3.58 -31.99 -4.14
C ALA A 180 4.82 -32.16 -5.02
N ASN A 181 5.59 -31.09 -5.20
CA ASN A 181 6.88 -31.16 -5.88
C ASN A 181 7.90 -31.76 -4.89
N THR A 182 8.45 -32.93 -5.21
CA THR A 182 9.37 -33.66 -4.32
C THR A 182 10.74 -32.97 -4.18
N ALA A 183 11.03 -31.94 -4.99
CA ALA A 183 12.26 -31.16 -4.93
C ALA A 183 12.28 -30.06 -3.84
N SER A 184 11.12 -29.61 -3.34
CA SER A 184 11.00 -28.51 -2.36
C SER A 184 10.83 -28.95 -0.90
N GLY A 185 10.69 -30.25 -0.64
CA GLY A 185 10.45 -30.78 0.71
C GLY A 185 9.12 -30.34 1.33
N GLY A 186 8.12 -29.98 0.52
CA GLY A 186 6.78 -29.58 0.94
C GLY A 186 6.00 -28.84 -0.16
N PHE A 187 4.73 -28.53 0.15
CA PHE A 187 3.82 -27.73 -0.67
C PHE A 187 4.03 -26.24 -0.42
N LEU A 188 4.37 -25.48 -1.46
CA LEU A 188 4.77 -24.08 -1.35
C LEU A 188 3.68 -23.15 -1.85
N ILE A 189 3.22 -22.26 -0.98
CA ILE A 189 2.24 -21.22 -1.33
C ILE A 189 2.81 -19.86 -0.96
N ASP A 190 2.77 -18.92 -1.90
CA ASP A 190 2.99 -17.50 -1.58
C ASP A 190 1.71 -16.91 -1.00
N LEU A 191 1.73 -16.55 0.28
CA LEU A 191 0.55 -16.09 0.99
C LEU A 191 0.25 -14.61 0.80
N HIS A 192 1.11 -13.85 0.11
CA HIS A 192 1.00 -12.41 0.03
C HIS A 192 1.34 -11.90 -1.37
N THR A 193 0.32 -11.64 -2.19
CA THR A 193 0.49 -11.12 -3.56
C THR A 193 -0.57 -10.09 -3.91
N HIS A 194 -0.20 -9.12 -4.75
CA HIS A 194 -1.05 -8.02 -5.20
C HIS A 194 -1.17 -7.97 -6.72
N THR A 195 -2.38 -7.72 -7.21
CA THR A 195 -2.71 -7.69 -8.63
C THR A 195 -3.47 -6.43 -9.02
N TYR A 196 -3.36 -6.06 -10.29
CA TYR A 196 -4.14 -5.01 -10.92
C TYR A 196 -5.34 -5.60 -11.67
N PRO A 197 -6.53 -4.97 -11.65
CA PRO A 197 -6.89 -3.72 -10.95
C PRO A 197 -7.23 -3.75 -9.44
N PRO A 198 -7.49 -4.89 -8.77
CA PRO A 198 -7.98 -4.88 -7.38
C PRO A 198 -7.14 -4.08 -6.39
N SER A 199 -5.82 -4.25 -6.46
CA SER A 199 -4.88 -3.42 -5.70
C SER A 199 -4.28 -2.37 -6.59
N PRO A 200 -4.57 -1.08 -6.35
CA PRO A 200 -3.96 -0.01 -7.11
C PRO A 200 -2.43 -0.06 -7.02
N CYS A 201 -1.85 -0.56 -5.92
CA CYS A 201 -0.40 -0.62 -5.69
C CYS A 201 0.35 -1.52 -6.68
N SER A 202 -0.33 -2.50 -7.28
CA SER A 202 0.24 -3.44 -8.24
C SER A 202 0.13 -2.92 -9.67
N SER A 203 1.09 -3.31 -10.52
CA SER A 203 1.04 -3.07 -11.96
C SER A 203 0.91 -4.36 -12.78
N VAL A 204 0.85 -5.52 -12.12
CA VAL A 204 0.80 -6.84 -12.75
C VAL A 204 -0.62 -7.39 -12.74
N SER A 205 -1.07 -7.93 -13.88
CA SER A 205 -2.37 -8.61 -13.95
C SER A 205 -2.38 -9.93 -13.17
N ALA A 206 -3.55 -10.41 -12.74
CA ALA A 206 -3.65 -11.73 -12.12
C ALA A 206 -3.06 -12.83 -13.02
N ASP A 207 -3.37 -12.83 -14.32
CA ASP A 207 -2.81 -13.77 -15.29
C ASP A 207 -1.27 -13.81 -15.28
N GLU A 208 -0.63 -12.64 -15.31
CA GLU A 208 0.82 -12.54 -15.36
C GLU A 208 1.48 -12.95 -14.03
N MET A 209 0.85 -12.61 -12.90
CA MET A 209 1.26 -13.07 -11.57
C MET A 209 1.25 -14.61 -11.50
N ILE A 210 0.19 -15.23 -12.00
CA ILE A 210 0.01 -16.69 -11.99
C ILE A 210 1.07 -17.38 -12.83
N GLU A 211 1.33 -16.90 -14.05
CA GLU A 211 2.33 -17.51 -14.92
C GLU A 211 3.74 -17.39 -14.34
N ASN A 212 4.07 -16.27 -13.68
CA ASN A 212 5.36 -16.13 -12.99
C ASN A 212 5.47 -17.02 -11.75
N ALA A 213 4.38 -17.18 -10.98
CA ALA A 213 4.34 -18.10 -9.83
C ALA A 213 4.55 -19.57 -10.26
N LYS A 214 3.91 -19.98 -11.37
CA LYS A 214 4.10 -21.30 -11.97
C LYS A 214 5.54 -21.51 -12.42
N GLN A 215 6.10 -20.54 -13.15
CA GLN A 215 7.50 -20.57 -13.59
C GLN A 215 8.49 -20.57 -12.43
N ALA A 216 8.10 -19.99 -11.28
CA ALA A 216 8.88 -20.06 -10.06
C ALA A 216 8.92 -21.46 -9.44
N GLY A 217 7.93 -22.31 -9.74
CA GLY A 217 7.78 -23.63 -9.14
C GLY A 217 6.98 -23.61 -7.83
N LEU A 218 6.22 -22.54 -7.56
CA LEU A 218 5.23 -22.54 -6.48
C LEU A 218 4.12 -23.55 -6.77
N ASN A 219 3.45 -24.04 -5.73
CA ASN A 219 2.27 -24.89 -5.87
C ASN A 219 0.96 -24.08 -5.90
N GLY A 220 0.96 -22.88 -5.32
CA GLY A 220 -0.16 -21.94 -5.37
C GLY A 220 0.23 -20.54 -4.92
N ILE A 221 -0.71 -19.61 -5.09
CA ILE A 221 -0.62 -18.25 -4.53
C ILE A 221 -1.95 -17.87 -3.86
N CYS A 222 -1.86 -16.97 -2.88
CA CYS A 222 -3.02 -16.28 -2.34
C CYS A 222 -3.14 -14.89 -2.97
N LEU A 223 -4.32 -14.57 -3.48
CA LEU A 223 -4.64 -13.21 -3.93
C LEU A 223 -5.06 -12.40 -2.72
N THR A 224 -4.22 -11.47 -2.26
CA THR A 224 -4.40 -10.74 -1.00
C THR A 224 -4.47 -9.24 -1.23
N ASP A 225 -5.25 -8.85 -2.23
CA ASP A 225 -5.37 -7.46 -2.64
C ASP A 225 -5.95 -6.55 -1.53
N HIS A 226 -5.52 -5.29 -1.51
CA HIS A 226 -5.83 -4.34 -0.45
C HIS A 226 -7.34 -4.05 -0.31
N ASN A 227 -7.91 -4.40 0.84
CA ASN A 227 -9.33 -4.20 1.17
C ASN A 227 -10.28 -4.71 0.08
N TYR A 228 -9.83 -5.71 -0.68
CA TYR A 228 -10.57 -6.31 -1.78
C TYR A 228 -10.81 -7.78 -1.45
N ALA A 229 -12.05 -8.23 -1.64
CA ALA A 229 -12.39 -9.64 -1.58
C ALA A 229 -12.69 -10.12 -3.00
N TRP A 230 -11.93 -11.12 -3.42
CA TRP A 230 -12.14 -11.75 -4.72
C TRP A 230 -13.42 -12.59 -4.70
N GLU A 231 -14.20 -12.49 -5.78
CA GLU A 231 -15.37 -13.36 -5.98
C GLU A 231 -14.90 -14.80 -6.23
N ALA A 232 -15.53 -15.77 -5.53
CA ALA A 232 -15.16 -17.19 -5.62
C ALA A 232 -15.16 -17.69 -7.07
N ASP A 233 -16.19 -17.36 -7.85
CA ASP A 233 -16.32 -17.75 -9.25
C ASP A 233 -15.22 -17.17 -10.14
N ALA A 234 -14.74 -15.96 -9.84
CA ALA A 234 -13.66 -15.33 -10.62
C ALA A 234 -12.34 -16.05 -10.37
N VAL A 235 -12.04 -16.38 -9.10
CA VAL A 235 -10.83 -17.12 -8.73
C VAL A 235 -10.88 -18.55 -9.26
N ALA A 236 -12.03 -19.23 -9.19
CA ALA A 236 -12.20 -20.56 -9.77
C ALA A 236 -11.95 -20.57 -11.28
N LYS A 237 -12.47 -19.57 -12.02
CA LYS A 237 -12.22 -19.43 -13.47
C LYS A 237 -10.74 -19.19 -13.77
N LEU A 238 -10.06 -18.32 -13.01
CA LEU A 238 -8.62 -18.08 -13.18
C LEU A 238 -7.81 -19.35 -12.85
N SER A 239 -8.12 -20.02 -11.75
CA SER A 239 -7.45 -21.25 -11.34
C SER A 239 -7.59 -22.34 -12.40
N GLN A 240 -8.80 -22.53 -12.95
CA GLN A 240 -9.07 -23.46 -14.06
C GLN A 240 -8.33 -23.06 -15.34
N LYS A 241 -8.38 -21.77 -15.72
CA LYS A 241 -7.71 -21.23 -16.92
C LYS A 241 -6.22 -21.54 -16.92
N HIS A 242 -5.56 -21.39 -15.77
CA HIS A 242 -4.12 -21.57 -15.66
C HIS A 242 -3.68 -22.95 -15.18
N GLY A 243 -4.61 -23.80 -14.73
CA GLY A 243 -4.29 -25.08 -14.11
C GLY A 243 -3.40 -24.93 -12.87
N PHE A 244 -3.69 -23.91 -12.04
CA PHE A 244 -2.85 -23.51 -10.92
C PHE A 244 -3.69 -23.16 -9.69
N LEU A 245 -3.20 -23.50 -8.49
CA LEU A 245 -3.95 -23.26 -7.26
C LEU A 245 -3.96 -21.77 -6.93
N LEU A 246 -5.16 -21.19 -6.89
CA LEU A 246 -5.41 -19.85 -6.41
C LEU A 246 -6.31 -19.92 -5.19
N LEU A 247 -5.93 -19.18 -4.16
CA LEU A 247 -6.64 -19.11 -2.90
C LEU A 247 -7.01 -17.65 -2.61
N ARG A 248 -8.23 -17.41 -2.14
CA ARG A 248 -8.64 -16.07 -1.76
C ARG A 248 -8.06 -15.69 -0.40
N GLY A 249 -7.61 -14.45 -0.31
CA GLY A 249 -7.40 -13.73 0.94
C GLY A 249 -7.66 -12.24 0.73
N SER A 250 -7.26 -11.42 1.69
CA SER A 250 -7.28 -9.96 1.57
C SER A 250 -6.22 -9.35 2.48
N GLU A 251 -5.52 -8.31 2.04
CA GLU A 251 -4.70 -7.48 2.93
C GLU A 251 -5.54 -6.30 3.42
N VAL A 252 -6.07 -6.42 4.64
CA VAL A 252 -6.95 -5.41 5.24
C VAL A 252 -6.12 -4.33 5.92
N THR A 253 -6.37 -3.07 5.57
CA THR A 253 -5.78 -1.90 6.24
C THR A 253 -6.50 -1.62 7.55
N THR A 254 -5.78 -1.70 8.67
CA THR A 254 -6.33 -1.41 10.00
C THR A 254 -5.68 -0.20 10.65
N ASP A 255 -6.26 0.27 11.75
CA ASP A 255 -5.70 1.31 12.61
C ASP A 255 -4.38 0.91 13.28
N GLN A 256 -4.01 -0.37 13.23
CA GLN A 256 -2.78 -0.93 13.80
C GLN A 256 -1.79 -1.48 12.74
N GLY A 257 -2.04 -1.25 11.46
CA GLY A 257 -1.22 -1.77 10.35
C GLY A 257 -1.99 -2.71 9.43
N HIS A 258 -1.28 -3.51 8.64
CA HIS A 258 -1.90 -4.39 7.65
C HIS A 258 -2.05 -5.82 8.17
N MET A 259 -3.18 -6.44 7.84
CA MET A 259 -3.49 -7.81 8.23
C MET A 259 -3.82 -8.63 7.00
N LEU A 260 -3.13 -9.76 6.79
CA LEU A 260 -3.59 -10.77 5.83
C LEU A 260 -4.71 -11.57 6.47
N VAL A 261 -5.81 -11.68 5.75
CA VAL A 261 -7.00 -12.38 6.24
C VAL A 261 -7.43 -13.43 5.24
N PHE A 262 -7.71 -14.63 5.76
CA PHE A 262 -8.20 -15.78 5.00
C PHE A 262 -9.54 -16.25 5.56
N GLY A 263 -10.48 -16.61 4.68
CA GLY A 263 -11.80 -17.12 5.04
C GLY A 263 -12.95 -16.11 4.99
N LEU A 264 -12.69 -14.85 4.60
CA LEU A 264 -13.76 -13.86 4.42
C LEU A 264 -14.34 -13.93 3.01
N ASP A 265 -15.67 -13.97 2.92
CA ASP A 265 -16.40 -13.96 1.64
C ASP A 265 -16.69 -12.55 1.11
N LYS A 266 -16.56 -11.52 1.95
CA LYS A 266 -16.85 -10.13 1.60
C LYS A 266 -15.70 -9.22 1.97
N ALA A 267 -15.54 -8.16 1.19
CA ALA A 267 -14.53 -7.15 1.48
C ALA A 267 -14.89 -6.42 2.77
N ILE A 268 -13.95 -6.37 3.70
CA ILE A 268 -14.04 -5.56 4.91
C ILE A 268 -13.13 -4.35 4.72
N GLY A 269 -13.62 -3.15 5.04
CA GLY A 269 -12.83 -1.93 4.88
C GLY A 269 -12.79 -1.35 3.46
N ALA A 270 -13.77 -1.67 2.61
CA ALA A 270 -13.88 -1.05 1.27
C ALA A 270 -13.92 0.49 1.32
N SER A 271 -14.29 1.07 2.47
CA SER A 271 -14.31 2.51 2.74
C SER A 271 -13.01 3.07 3.38
N GLY A 272 -12.02 2.24 3.71
CA GLY A 272 -10.74 2.67 4.26
C GLY A 272 -10.25 1.86 5.46
N ILE A 273 -9.81 2.56 6.51
CA ILE A 273 -9.16 1.96 7.68
C ILE A 273 -10.21 1.32 8.60
N VAL A 274 -9.99 0.06 8.98
CA VAL A 274 -10.85 -0.73 9.88
C VAL A 274 -10.23 -0.79 11.27
N LYS A 275 -11.03 -0.85 12.35
CA LYS A 275 -10.46 -1.16 13.66
C LYS A 275 -10.06 -2.63 13.74
N ILE A 276 -8.85 -2.93 14.21
CA ILE A 276 -8.37 -4.32 14.27
C ILE A 276 -9.27 -5.25 15.10
N ALA A 277 -9.92 -4.71 16.15
CA ALA A 277 -10.85 -5.48 16.98
C ALA A 277 -12.11 -5.88 16.20
N GLU A 278 -12.68 -4.96 15.42
CA GLU A 278 -13.84 -5.23 14.56
C GLU A 278 -13.47 -6.25 13.47
N LEU A 279 -12.26 -6.14 12.91
CA LEU A 279 -11.75 -7.13 11.95
C LEU A 279 -11.63 -8.52 12.59
N ARG A 280 -11.05 -8.63 13.79
CA ARG A 280 -10.90 -9.91 14.51
C ARG A 280 -12.25 -10.60 14.72
N GLU A 281 -13.28 -9.86 15.12
CA GLU A 281 -14.62 -10.40 15.32
C GLU A 281 -15.19 -11.01 14.02
N GLU A 282 -15.01 -10.34 12.88
CA GLU A 282 -15.46 -10.84 11.59
C GLU A 282 -14.66 -12.08 11.14
N VAL A 283 -13.35 -12.11 11.41
CA VAL A 283 -12.52 -13.29 11.14
C VAL A 283 -12.97 -14.49 12.00
N GLU A 284 -13.30 -14.28 13.27
CA GLU A 284 -13.82 -15.35 14.13
C GLU A 284 -15.16 -15.90 13.66
N LYS A 285 -16.09 -15.01 13.27
CA LYS A 285 -17.40 -15.42 12.72
C LYS A 285 -17.27 -16.26 11.46
N ALA A 286 -16.26 -15.97 10.64
CA ALA A 286 -15.98 -16.70 9.41
C ALA A 286 -15.13 -17.97 9.62
N ASP A 287 -14.77 -18.30 10.86
CA ASP A 287 -13.77 -19.33 11.17
C ASP A 287 -12.47 -19.15 10.36
N GLY A 288 -12.06 -17.89 10.16
CA GLY A 288 -10.92 -17.51 9.34
C GLY A 288 -9.57 -17.57 10.06
N PHE A 289 -8.56 -16.98 9.43
CA PHE A 289 -7.20 -16.85 9.97
C PHE A 289 -6.63 -15.47 9.66
N MET A 290 -5.95 -14.85 10.64
CA MET A 290 -5.42 -13.49 10.54
C MET A 290 -3.92 -13.44 10.84
N ILE A 291 -3.15 -12.82 9.95
CA ILE A 291 -1.69 -12.68 10.05
C ILE A 291 -1.35 -11.19 10.07
N VAL A 292 -0.51 -10.73 11.00
CA VAL A 292 0.07 -9.38 10.86
C VAL A 292 1.06 -9.35 9.69
N ALA A 293 0.80 -8.50 8.71
CA ALA A 293 1.64 -8.33 7.54
C ALA A 293 2.77 -7.32 7.85
N HIS A 294 4.01 -7.67 7.47
CA HIS A 294 5.21 -6.83 7.56
C HIS A 294 5.24 -5.84 8.76
N PRO A 295 5.11 -6.33 10.01
CA PRO A 295 4.76 -5.54 11.22
C PRO A 295 5.71 -4.39 11.58
N PHE A 296 6.91 -4.39 11.01
CA PHE A 296 7.97 -3.42 11.29
C PHE A 296 8.47 -2.69 10.05
N ARG A 297 7.73 -2.74 8.92
CA ARG A 297 8.07 -2.01 7.70
C ARG A 297 8.26 -0.52 7.97
N GLY A 298 9.41 0.01 7.57
CA GLY A 298 9.75 1.42 7.70
C GLY A 298 10.17 1.85 9.11
N PHE A 299 10.15 0.95 10.10
CA PHE A 299 10.56 1.27 11.47
C PHE A 299 12.07 1.15 11.68
N LEU A 300 12.78 0.32 10.90
CA LEU A 300 14.22 0.03 11.12
C LEU A 300 15.12 0.56 9.99
N THR A 301 14.57 1.33 9.05
CA THR A 301 15.32 1.98 7.96
C THR A 301 16.26 3.08 8.46
N PHE A 302 16.00 3.60 9.67
CA PHE A 302 16.90 4.47 10.43
C PHE A 302 17.36 3.70 11.68
N GLY A 303 18.67 3.65 11.93
CA GLY A 303 19.30 2.74 12.90
C GLY A 303 18.55 2.55 14.23
N VAL A 304 18.22 1.29 14.54
CA VAL A 304 17.51 0.81 15.75
C VAL A 304 18.14 1.31 17.05
N SER A 305 19.43 1.63 17.04
CA SER A 305 20.15 2.23 18.17
C SER A 305 19.69 3.65 18.54
N GLN A 306 18.91 4.35 17.69
CA GLN A 306 18.42 5.71 17.98
C GLN A 306 16.97 5.77 18.49
N LEU A 307 16.16 4.71 18.34
CA LEU A 307 14.73 4.70 18.71
C LEU A 307 14.38 3.82 19.93
N GLY A 308 15.32 2.99 20.41
CA GLY A 308 15.11 2.20 21.64
C GLY A 308 13.98 1.16 21.56
N LEU A 309 13.66 0.68 20.35
CA LEU A 309 12.68 -0.38 20.10
C LEU A 309 13.36 -1.74 20.30
N THR A 310 13.25 -2.29 21.51
CA THR A 310 13.74 -3.63 21.84
C THR A 310 12.68 -4.68 21.47
N VAL A 311 13.08 -5.95 21.44
CA VAL A 311 12.17 -7.08 21.18
C VAL A 311 11.03 -7.09 22.22
N GLU A 312 11.35 -6.82 23.49
CA GLU A 312 10.40 -6.81 24.59
C GLU A 312 9.34 -5.71 24.40
N LYS A 313 9.76 -4.49 24.07
CA LYS A 313 8.83 -3.39 23.79
C LYS A 313 8.00 -3.62 22.54
N ALA A 314 8.58 -4.23 21.51
CA ALA A 314 7.85 -4.57 20.31
C ALA A 314 6.79 -5.65 20.57
N ALA A 315 7.10 -6.63 21.42
CA ALA A 315 6.17 -7.69 21.83
C ALA A 315 4.95 -7.15 22.59
N GLU A 316 5.04 -5.97 23.22
CA GLU A 316 3.92 -5.31 23.90
C GLU A 316 2.91 -4.65 22.96
N ARG A 317 3.17 -4.60 21.64
CA ARG A 317 2.28 -3.94 20.68
C ARG A 317 0.88 -4.59 20.67
N PRO A 318 -0.20 -3.78 20.68
CA PRO A 318 -1.55 -4.29 20.93
C PRO A 318 -2.07 -5.21 19.83
N PHE A 319 -1.62 -5.07 18.58
CA PHE A 319 -2.09 -5.90 17.47
C PHE A 319 -1.77 -7.38 17.63
N PHE A 320 -0.72 -7.75 18.39
CA PHE A 320 -0.37 -9.15 18.63
C PHE A 320 -1.45 -9.93 19.38
N LYS A 321 -2.40 -9.24 20.04
CA LYS A 321 -3.55 -9.87 20.72
C LYS A 321 -4.66 -10.31 19.77
N TYR A 322 -4.62 -9.85 18.52
CA TYR A 322 -5.69 -10.07 17.55
C TYR A 322 -5.29 -11.02 16.41
N VAL A 323 -3.99 -11.31 16.24
CA VAL A 323 -3.47 -12.10 15.12
C VAL A 323 -3.11 -13.52 15.53
N ASP A 324 -3.27 -14.44 14.60
CA ASP A 324 -2.96 -15.86 14.77
C ASP A 324 -1.51 -16.19 14.38
N ALA A 325 -0.89 -15.37 13.53
CA ALA A 325 0.49 -15.54 13.08
C ALA A 325 1.17 -14.20 12.71
N VAL A 326 2.48 -14.27 12.49
CA VAL A 326 3.32 -13.12 12.11
C VAL A 326 4.02 -13.38 10.78
N GLU A 327 3.92 -12.44 9.83
CA GLU A 327 4.74 -12.48 8.62
C GLU A 327 6.18 -12.04 8.95
N VAL A 328 7.13 -12.98 8.85
CA VAL A 328 8.54 -12.76 9.22
C VAL A 328 9.49 -12.82 8.03
N MET A 329 8.96 -13.20 6.86
CA MET A 329 9.68 -13.25 5.59
C MET A 329 8.85 -12.54 4.53
N ASN A 330 9.03 -11.22 4.44
CA ASN A 330 8.35 -10.36 3.47
C ASN A 330 9.35 -9.79 2.45
N GLY A 331 8.99 -9.75 1.17
CA GLY A 331 9.88 -9.32 0.07
C GLY A 331 10.08 -7.81 -0.06
N LYS A 332 9.21 -7.00 0.54
CA LYS A 332 9.22 -5.53 0.48
C LYS A 332 9.85 -4.87 1.71
N VAL A 333 10.45 -5.65 2.60
CA VAL A 333 11.15 -5.15 3.80
C VAL A 333 12.61 -5.60 3.81
N THR A 334 13.43 -4.92 4.61
CA THR A 334 14.83 -5.24 4.76
C THR A 334 15.03 -6.54 5.55
N LYS A 335 16.19 -7.20 5.36
CA LYS A 335 16.56 -8.36 6.18
C LYS A 335 16.51 -8.06 7.69
N LYS A 336 16.89 -6.85 8.12
CA LYS A 336 16.85 -6.44 9.52
C LYS A 336 15.42 -6.41 10.07
N GLU A 337 14.45 -5.96 9.27
CA GLU A 337 13.03 -5.96 9.64
C GLU A 337 12.48 -7.37 9.73
N ASN A 338 12.81 -8.25 8.78
CA ASN A 338 12.46 -9.67 8.84
C ASN A 338 13.09 -10.40 10.05
N ASP A 339 14.38 -10.15 10.32
CA ASP A 339 15.08 -10.73 11.47
C ASP A 339 14.48 -10.23 12.81
N PHE A 340 14.07 -8.97 12.87
CA PHE A 340 13.41 -8.39 14.04
C PHE A 340 12.00 -8.95 14.23
N ALA A 341 11.21 -9.06 13.15
CA ALA A 341 9.90 -9.72 13.17
C ALA A 341 10.00 -11.16 13.67
N SER A 342 11.01 -11.90 13.21
CA SER A 342 11.31 -13.27 13.66
C SER A 342 11.61 -13.34 15.16
N GLN A 343 12.41 -12.41 15.68
CA GLN A 343 12.73 -12.35 17.11
C GLN A 343 11.50 -12.05 17.97
N VAL A 344 10.67 -11.11 17.54
CA VAL A 344 9.43 -10.75 18.26
C VAL A 344 8.43 -11.90 18.23
N ALA A 345 8.23 -12.54 17.07
CA ALA A 345 7.34 -13.69 16.95
C ALA A 345 7.81 -14.86 17.85
N ALA A 346 9.12 -15.13 17.89
CA ALA A 346 9.70 -16.14 18.76
C ALA A 346 9.52 -15.80 20.26
N ALA A 347 9.68 -14.54 20.65
CA ALA A 347 9.45 -14.09 22.04
C ALA A 347 7.97 -14.24 22.46
N LEU A 348 7.04 -14.12 21.53
CA LEU A 348 5.60 -14.27 21.76
C LEU A 348 5.10 -15.72 21.59
N GLY A 349 5.92 -16.62 21.05
CA GLY A 349 5.51 -17.99 20.71
C GLY A 349 4.48 -18.05 19.58
N LEU A 350 4.43 -17.03 18.73
CA LEU A 350 3.47 -16.97 17.62
C LEU A 350 3.99 -17.74 16.39
N PRO A 351 3.11 -18.45 15.66
CA PRO A 351 3.42 -19.02 14.36
C PRO A 351 3.92 -17.97 13.37
N THR A 352 4.71 -18.42 12.38
CA THR A 352 5.35 -17.52 11.43
C THR A 352 5.07 -17.90 9.98
N THR A 353 4.89 -16.90 9.13
CA THR A 353 4.62 -17.07 7.69
C THR A 353 5.55 -16.22 6.84
N GLY A 354 5.60 -16.56 5.55
CA GLY A 354 6.34 -15.84 4.53
C GLY A 354 5.51 -15.63 3.27
N GLY A 355 5.75 -14.50 2.62
CA GLY A 355 5.10 -14.09 1.37
C GLY A 355 5.94 -13.07 0.64
N SER A 356 5.86 -13.04 -0.68
CA SER A 356 6.67 -12.10 -1.47
C SER A 356 6.23 -10.65 -1.28
N ASP A 357 4.94 -10.43 -0.98
CA ASP A 357 4.29 -9.13 -1.12
C ASP A 357 4.53 -8.55 -2.53
N ALA A 358 4.39 -9.42 -3.53
CA ALA A 358 4.69 -9.10 -4.92
C ALA A 358 3.69 -8.09 -5.46
N HIS A 359 4.22 -7.01 -6.02
CA HIS A 359 3.49 -5.97 -6.76
C HIS A 359 3.89 -5.95 -8.25
N GLU A 360 4.97 -6.66 -8.59
CA GLU A 360 5.47 -6.91 -9.93
C GLU A 360 5.66 -8.41 -10.14
N ALA A 361 5.56 -8.88 -11.38
CA ALA A 361 5.58 -10.30 -11.70
C ALA A 361 6.90 -11.00 -11.31
N SER A 362 8.02 -10.28 -11.35
CA SER A 362 9.36 -10.81 -11.02
C SER A 362 9.57 -11.07 -9.53
N GLU A 363 8.71 -10.52 -8.67
CA GLU A 363 8.87 -10.57 -7.21
C GLU A 363 8.22 -11.81 -6.58
N VAL A 364 7.27 -12.42 -7.29
CA VAL A 364 6.49 -13.55 -6.77
C VAL A 364 7.40 -14.73 -6.41
N GLY A 365 7.18 -15.28 -5.23
CA GLY A 365 7.96 -16.39 -4.71
C GLY A 365 9.38 -16.03 -4.24
N ILE A 366 9.74 -14.76 -4.00
CA ILE A 366 10.96 -14.45 -3.22
C ILE A 366 10.88 -15.13 -1.84
N TYR A 367 9.73 -15.02 -1.18
CA TYR A 367 9.38 -15.79 0.01
C TYR A 367 8.06 -16.53 -0.22
N ALA A 368 7.89 -17.63 0.51
CA ALA A 368 6.66 -18.41 0.53
C ALA A 368 6.46 -19.05 1.90
N THR A 369 5.32 -19.69 2.10
CA THR A 369 5.04 -20.55 3.24
C THR A 369 4.99 -22.00 2.77
N ARG A 370 5.76 -22.85 3.46
CA ARG A 370 5.83 -24.28 3.19
C ARG A 370 4.91 -25.04 4.12
N PHE A 371 4.06 -25.87 3.53
CA PHE A 371 3.21 -26.86 4.20
C PHE A 371 3.76 -28.26 3.93
N PRO A 372 3.68 -29.20 4.90
CA PRO A 372 4.13 -30.57 4.68
C PRO A 372 3.20 -31.33 3.72
N ASP A 373 1.90 -31.07 3.80
CA ASP A 373 0.87 -31.73 3.02
C ASP A 373 0.35 -30.82 1.88
N PRO A 374 -0.13 -31.39 0.76
CA PRO A 374 -0.79 -30.64 -0.29
C PRO A 374 -2.04 -29.91 0.20
N ILE A 375 -2.26 -28.70 -0.31
CA ILE A 375 -3.46 -27.89 -0.07
C ILE A 375 -4.24 -27.79 -1.37
N ALA A 376 -5.53 -28.10 -1.35
CA ALA A 376 -6.39 -28.08 -2.54
C ALA A 376 -7.35 -26.89 -2.59
N ASN A 377 -7.64 -26.24 -1.46
CA ASN A 377 -8.64 -25.18 -1.37
C ASN A 377 -8.44 -24.30 -0.11
N GLU A 378 -9.24 -23.23 0.01
CA GLU A 378 -9.18 -22.25 1.11
C GLU A 378 -9.43 -22.87 2.49
N LYS A 379 -10.36 -23.82 2.58
CA LYS A 379 -10.68 -24.50 3.85
C LYS A 379 -9.49 -25.33 4.34
N GLU A 380 -8.82 -26.03 3.42
CA GLU A 380 -7.60 -26.78 3.73
C GLU A 380 -6.44 -25.84 4.11
N LEU A 381 -6.30 -24.69 3.43
CA LEU A 381 -5.31 -23.67 3.81
C LEU A 381 -5.55 -23.20 5.25
N ILE A 382 -6.78 -22.82 5.59
CA ILE A 382 -7.12 -22.33 6.93
C ILE A 382 -6.88 -23.42 7.98
N ALA A 383 -7.28 -24.67 7.71
CA ALA A 383 -7.02 -25.80 8.60
C ALA A 383 -5.51 -26.02 8.82
N ALA A 384 -4.71 -25.94 7.76
CA ALA A 384 -3.26 -26.06 7.83
C ALA A 384 -2.62 -24.89 8.62
N LEU A 385 -3.09 -23.66 8.41
CA LEU A 385 -2.66 -22.48 9.17
C LEU A 385 -3.03 -22.57 10.67
N LYS A 386 -4.21 -23.10 11.00
CA LYS A 386 -4.61 -23.33 12.40
C LYS A 386 -3.83 -24.46 13.06
N SER A 387 -3.32 -25.43 12.30
CA SER A 387 -2.51 -26.53 12.85
C SER A 387 -1.14 -26.09 13.35
N GLY A 388 -0.63 -24.94 12.89
CA GLY A 388 0.73 -24.49 13.16
C GLY A 388 1.84 -25.27 12.43
N ASN A 389 1.50 -26.30 11.65
CA ASN A 389 2.47 -27.16 10.96
C ASN A 389 2.85 -26.60 9.57
N TYR A 390 3.55 -25.47 9.58
CA TYR A 390 4.09 -24.81 8.39
C TYR A 390 5.34 -24.00 8.77
N SER A 391 6.08 -23.55 7.76
CA SER A 391 7.27 -22.73 8.00
C SER A 391 7.48 -21.71 6.88
N PRO A 392 7.91 -20.48 7.20
CA PRO A 392 8.32 -19.51 6.19
C PRO A 392 9.60 -20.00 5.48
N VAL A 393 9.70 -19.76 4.18
CA VAL A 393 10.88 -20.13 3.38
C VAL A 393 11.30 -19.03 2.43
N ALA A 394 12.61 -18.81 2.32
CA ALA A 394 13.21 -18.08 1.21
C ALA A 394 13.25 -19.01 -0.01
N PHE A 395 12.40 -18.73 -0.99
CA PHE A 395 12.16 -19.66 -2.10
C PHE A 395 12.98 -19.29 -3.34
N ARG A 396 13.00 -18.01 -3.71
CA ARG A 396 13.86 -17.47 -4.77
C ARG A 396 14.84 -16.45 -4.17
N LYS A 397 16.10 -16.51 -4.60
CA LYS A 397 17.16 -15.56 -4.23
C LYS A 397 17.58 -14.73 -5.41
#